data_AF-A0A953JUI7-F1
#
_entry.id   AF-A0A953JUI7-F1
#
_cell.length_a   1.000
_cell.length_b   1.000
_cell.length_c   1.000
_cell.angle_alpha   90.00
_cell.angle_beta   90.00
_cell.angle_gamma   90.00
#
_symmetry.space_group_name_H-M   'P 1'
#
loop_
_entity.id
_entity.type
_entity.pdbx_description
1 polymer ?
#
loop_
_entity_poly.entity_id
_entity_poly.type
_entity_poly.pdbx_seq_one_letter_code
_entity_poly.pdbx_strand_id
1 'polypeptide(L)'
;MNGASGKPTDRHYGRFQTLNHFVDFTMSKLSRAEVAVWMILFRDTKKDGTARVAQADMARRAGADDRTMRRALRRLIGLRLVSVVRQGGLGRGPSTYRVNTNPPSW
;
A
#
# COMPACT_ATOMS: atom_id res chain seq x y z
N MET A 1 24.59 -30.62 23.46
CA MET A 1 23.87 -29.34 23.63
C MET A 1 23.91 -28.61 22.30
N ASN A 2 22.84 -28.65 21.50
CA ASN A 2 22.76 -27.89 20.24
C ASN A 2 21.67 -26.83 20.41
N GLY A 3 22.11 -25.58 20.58
CA GLY A 3 21.24 -24.42 20.62
C GLY A 3 20.65 -24.17 19.24
N ALA A 4 19.36 -24.49 19.08
CA ALA A 4 18.57 -24.00 17.98
C ALA A 4 18.40 -22.49 18.15
N SER A 5 19.25 -21.69 17.51
CA SER A 5 19.02 -20.26 17.34
C SER A 5 17.85 -20.08 16.37
N GLY A 6 16.63 -20.18 16.88
CA GLY A 6 15.44 -19.73 16.16
C GLY A 6 15.57 -18.24 15.92
N LYS A 7 15.98 -17.83 14.72
CA LYS A 7 15.88 -16.42 14.32
C LYS A 7 14.42 -16.01 14.48
N PRO A 8 14.10 -14.90 15.16
CA PRO A 8 12.74 -14.39 15.18
C PRO A 8 12.26 -14.29 13.73
N THR A 9 11.12 -14.92 13.41
CA THR A 9 10.58 -14.82 12.06
C THR A 9 10.12 -13.38 11.85
N ASP A 10 10.97 -12.63 11.18
CA ASP A 10 11.10 -11.17 11.23
C ASP A 10 10.03 -10.46 10.38
N ARG A 11 8.77 -10.89 10.53
CA ARG A 11 7.63 -10.39 9.74
C ARG A 11 7.35 -8.91 10.00
N HIS A 12 7.71 -8.41 11.18
CA HIS A 12 7.68 -6.98 11.49
C HIS A 12 8.82 -6.21 10.80
N TYR A 13 10.02 -6.81 10.73
CA TYR A 13 11.19 -6.24 10.05
C TYR A 13 10.93 -6.00 8.56
N GLY A 14 10.27 -6.95 7.89
CA GLY A 14 9.90 -6.79 6.47
C GLY A 14 8.96 -5.61 6.20
N ARG A 15 8.02 -5.32 7.12
CA ARG A 15 7.13 -4.15 6.99
C ARG A 15 7.87 -2.84 7.22
N PHE A 16 8.69 -2.75 8.25
CA PHE A 16 9.48 -1.54 8.48
C PHE A 16 10.50 -1.30 7.37
N GLN A 17 11.17 -2.34 6.89
CA GLN A 17 12.05 -2.25 5.72
C GLN A 17 11.31 -1.74 4.48
N THR A 18 10.10 -2.23 4.24
CA THR A 18 9.24 -1.74 3.14
C THR A 18 8.93 -0.25 3.27
N LEU A 19 8.57 0.21 4.49
CA LEU A 19 8.26 1.62 4.74
C LEU A 19 9.50 2.50 4.56
N ASN A 20 10.64 2.08 5.12
CA ASN A 20 11.90 2.81 4.99
C ASN A 20 12.29 2.94 3.51
N HIS A 21 12.25 1.83 2.76
CA HIS A 21 12.55 1.85 1.33
C HIS A 21 11.61 2.79 0.54
N PHE A 22 10.32 2.80 0.88
CA PHE A 22 9.38 3.73 0.27
C PHE A 22 9.75 5.20 0.58
N VAL A 23 10.06 5.51 1.83
CA VAL A 23 10.46 6.86 2.26
C VAL A 23 11.73 7.32 1.56
N ASP A 24 12.74 6.46 1.52
CA ASP A 24 14.08 6.80 1.02
C ASP A 24 14.10 6.99 -0.50
N PHE A 25 13.37 6.16 -1.26
CA PHE A 25 13.52 6.11 -2.72
C PHE A 25 12.28 6.50 -3.53
N THR A 26 11.09 6.41 -2.95
CA THR A 26 9.84 6.55 -3.71
C THR A 26 9.07 7.82 -3.35
N MET A 27 8.96 8.13 -2.06
CA MET A 27 8.04 9.15 -1.54
C MET A 27 8.26 10.53 -2.16
N SER A 28 9.51 10.92 -2.39
CA SER A 28 9.87 12.24 -2.95
C SER A 28 9.37 12.46 -4.39
N LYS A 29 8.99 11.40 -5.11
CA LYS A 29 8.50 11.45 -6.50
C LYS A 29 6.97 11.46 -6.59
N LEU A 30 6.28 11.41 -5.45
CA LEU A 30 4.84 11.31 -5.36
C LEU A 30 4.23 12.62 -4.84
N SER A 31 3.04 12.94 -5.33
CA SER A 31 2.18 13.95 -4.74
C SER A 31 1.69 13.52 -3.36
N ARG A 32 1.25 14.48 -2.54
CA ARG A 32 0.75 14.22 -1.18
C ARG A 32 -0.42 13.23 -1.16
N ALA A 33 -1.31 13.30 -2.16
CA ALA A 33 -2.44 12.38 -2.29
C ALA A 33 -1.98 10.95 -2.60
N GLU A 34 -0.97 10.78 -3.46
CA GLU A 34 -0.38 9.47 -3.78
C GLU A 34 0.31 8.87 -2.55
N VAL A 35 1.07 9.67 -1.80
CA VAL A 35 1.67 9.23 -0.53
C VAL A 35 0.59 8.78 0.46
N ALA A 36 -0.48 9.56 0.63
CA ALA A 36 -1.58 9.20 1.53
C ALA A 36 -2.23 7.87 1.14
N VAL A 37 -2.50 7.64 -0.15
CA VAL A 37 -3.05 6.36 -0.64
C VAL A 37 -2.12 5.19 -0.31
N TRP A 38 -0.85 5.34 -0.64
CA TRP A 38 0.14 4.29 -0.39
C TRP A 38 0.21 3.96 1.11
N MET A 39 0.26 4.97 1.98
CA MET A 39 0.31 4.82 3.44
C MET A 39 -0.96 4.15 4.01
N ILE A 40 -2.15 4.54 3.52
CA ILE A 40 -3.42 3.94 3.94
C ILE A 40 -3.44 2.44 3.59
N LEU A 41 -3.09 2.09 2.36
CA LEU A 41 -3.06 0.69 1.91
C LEU A 41 -1.98 -0.11 2.63
N PHE A 42 -0.78 0.45 2.80
CA PHE A 42 0.31 -0.19 3.55
C PHE A 42 -0.13 -0.48 4.99
N ARG A 43 -0.70 0.50 5.68
CA ARG A 43 -1.21 0.35 7.05
C ARG A 43 -2.31 -0.72 7.14
N ASP A 44 -3.22 -0.77 6.17
CA ASP A 44 -4.35 -1.71 6.18
C ASP A 44 -4.00 -3.12 5.66
N THR A 45 -2.80 -3.30 5.10
CA THR A 45 -2.29 -4.60 4.63
C THR A 45 -2.31 -5.63 5.75
N LYS A 46 -3.00 -6.76 5.51
CA LYS A 46 -3.12 -7.90 6.43
C LYS A 46 -1.97 -8.90 6.22
N LYS A 47 -1.98 -9.98 7.01
CA LYS A 47 -0.94 -11.02 7.00
C LYS A 47 -0.78 -11.73 5.65
N ASP A 48 -1.82 -11.72 4.81
CA ASP A 48 -1.85 -12.27 3.45
C ASP A 48 -1.24 -11.31 2.40
N GLY A 49 -0.75 -10.15 2.82
CA GLY A 49 -0.17 -9.14 1.93
C GLY A 49 -1.21 -8.39 1.11
N THR A 50 -2.48 -8.35 1.54
CA THR A 50 -3.52 -7.58 0.86
C THR A 50 -4.20 -6.58 1.79
N ALA A 51 -4.67 -5.48 1.21
CA ALA A 51 -5.45 -4.44 1.88
C ALA A 51 -6.82 -4.33 1.22
N ARG A 52 -7.89 -4.44 2.00
CA ARG A 52 -9.27 -4.34 1.52
C ARG A 52 -9.87 -3.01 1.97
N VAL A 53 -10.04 -2.07 1.04
CA VAL A 53 -10.44 -0.68 1.35
C VAL A 53 -11.36 -0.11 0.26
N ALA A 54 -12.41 0.60 0.66
CA ALA A 54 -13.27 1.33 -0.27
C ALA A 54 -12.58 2.63 -0.73
N GLN A 55 -12.78 3.05 -1.97
CA GLN A 55 -12.19 4.31 -2.45
C GLN A 55 -12.70 5.54 -1.68
N ALA A 56 -13.99 5.56 -1.33
CA ALA A 56 -14.56 6.63 -0.51
C ALA A 56 -13.95 6.67 0.91
N ASP A 57 -13.62 5.50 1.50
CA ASP A 57 -12.94 5.47 2.80
C ASP A 57 -11.48 5.94 2.68
N MET A 58 -10.78 5.60 1.60
CA MET A 58 -9.48 6.18 1.30
C MET A 58 -9.56 7.70 1.13
N ALA A 59 -10.53 8.21 0.38
CA ALA A 59 -10.76 9.65 0.17
C ALA A 59 -10.95 10.38 1.51
N ARG A 60 -11.86 9.89 2.34
CA ARG A 60 -12.14 10.41 3.68
C ARG A 60 -10.90 10.42 4.56
N ARG A 61 -10.11 9.34 4.58
CA ARG A 61 -8.90 9.22 5.41
C ARG A 61 -7.73 10.06 4.91
N ALA A 62 -7.63 10.25 3.60
CA ALA A 62 -6.62 11.11 2.99
C ALA A 62 -6.98 12.60 3.09
N GLY A 63 -8.21 12.95 3.50
CA GLY A 63 -8.70 14.32 3.48
C GLY A 63 -8.80 14.90 2.07
N ALA A 64 -9.10 14.05 1.08
CA ALA A 64 -9.15 14.42 -0.34
C ALA A 64 -10.51 14.08 -0.94
N ASP A 65 -10.89 14.79 -2.00
CA ASP A 65 -12.08 14.46 -2.77
C ASP A 65 -11.90 13.16 -3.58
N ASP A 66 -13.02 12.56 -3.99
CA ASP A 66 -13.09 11.31 -4.74
C ASP A 66 -12.31 11.35 -6.08
N ARG A 67 -12.29 12.50 -6.76
CA ARG A 67 -11.60 12.65 -8.06
C ARG A 67 -10.09 12.65 -7.86
N THR A 68 -9.60 13.40 -6.88
CA THR A 68 -8.19 13.43 -6.47
C THR A 68 -7.74 12.04 -6.04
N MET A 69 -8.56 11.35 -5.23
CA MET A 69 -8.30 10.00 -4.77
C MET A 69 -8.20 8.98 -5.92
N ARG A 70 -9.14 9.01 -6.85
CA ARG A 70 -9.12 8.14 -8.05
C ARG A 70 -7.92 8.40 -8.94
N ARG A 71 -7.52 9.67 -9.12
CA ARG A 71 -6.34 10.04 -9.91
C ARG A 71 -5.06 9.52 -9.26
N ALA A 72 -4.89 9.74 -7.96
CA ALA A 72 -3.73 9.26 -7.20
C ALA A 72 -3.62 7.74 -7.26
N LEU A 73 -4.70 7.01 -6.97
CA LEU A 73 -4.72 5.56 -7.04
C LEU A 73 -4.38 5.03 -8.44
N ARG A 74 -4.97 5.62 -9.50
CA ARG A 74 -4.66 5.24 -10.89
C ARG A 74 -3.18 5.43 -11.22
N ARG A 75 -2.58 6.53 -10.75
CA ARG A 75 -1.16 6.81 -11.01
C ARG A 75 -0.24 5.85 -10.26
N LEU A 76 -0.54 5.52 -9.01
CA LEU A 76 0.19 4.48 -8.28
C LEU A 76 0.10 3.10 -8.92
N ILE A 77 -1.05 2.75 -9.51
CA ILE A 77 -1.21 1.52 -10.29
C ILE A 77 -0.35 1.56 -11.55
N GLY A 78 -0.35 2.69 -12.27
CA GLY A 78 0.50 2.89 -13.45
C GLY A 78 1.99 2.80 -13.13
N LEU A 79 2.41 3.29 -11.96
CA LEU A 79 3.77 3.16 -11.44
C LEU A 79 4.08 1.78 -10.85
N ARG A 80 3.11 0.85 -10.85
CA ARG A 80 3.22 -0.48 -10.22
C ARG A 80 3.55 -0.46 -8.73
N LEU A 81 3.35 0.66 -8.04
CA LEU A 81 3.49 0.78 -6.58
C LEU A 81 2.28 0.18 -5.85
N VAL A 82 1.15 0.08 -6.52
CA VAL A 82 -0.06 -0.59 -6.05
C VAL A 82 -0.59 -1.50 -7.16
N SER A 83 -1.14 -2.65 -6.80
CA SER A 83 -1.86 -3.51 -7.73
C SER A 83 -3.26 -3.80 -7.20
N VAL A 84 -4.24 -3.86 -8.09
CA VAL A 84 -5.60 -4.30 -7.77
C VAL A 84 -5.63 -5.82 -7.84
N VAL A 85 -5.81 -6.48 -6.69
CA VAL A 85 -5.92 -7.94 -6.59
C VAL A 85 -7.34 -8.38 -6.94
N ARG A 86 -8.34 -7.63 -6.46
CA ARG A 86 -9.75 -7.88 -6.76
C ARG A 86 -10.49 -6.56 -6.85
N GLN A 87 -11.21 -6.36 -7.94
CA GLN A 87 -12.07 -5.21 -8.11
C GLN A 87 -13.33 -5.35 -7.23
N GLY A 88 -13.60 -4.34 -6.41
CA GLY A 88 -14.82 -4.21 -5.64
C GLY A 88 -15.99 -3.67 -6.46
N GLY A 89 -17.14 -3.48 -5.80
CA GLY A 89 -18.32 -2.90 -6.42
C GLY A 89 -19.54 -2.95 -5.52
N LEU A 90 -20.64 -2.34 -5.99
CA LEU A 90 -21.93 -2.38 -5.30
C LEU A 90 -22.35 -3.86 -5.10
N GLY A 91 -22.69 -4.23 -3.87
CA GLY A 91 -23.01 -5.61 -3.49
C GLY A 91 -21.82 -6.61 -3.47
N ARG A 92 -20.63 -6.22 -3.93
CA ARG A 92 -19.42 -7.08 -3.97
C ARG A 92 -18.39 -6.76 -2.89
N GLY A 93 -18.61 -5.65 -2.20
CA GLY A 93 -17.74 -5.08 -1.18
C GLY A 93 -16.57 -4.28 -1.76
N PRO A 94 -15.69 -3.75 -0.90
CA PRO A 94 -14.54 -2.94 -1.31
C PRO A 94 -13.51 -3.74 -2.12
N SER A 95 -12.75 -3.02 -2.93
CA SER A 95 -11.62 -3.57 -3.68
C SER A 95 -10.52 -4.06 -2.75
N THR A 96 -9.77 -5.05 -3.23
CA THR A 96 -8.57 -5.58 -2.58
C THR A 96 -7.35 -5.13 -3.37
N TYR A 97 -6.35 -4.62 -2.67
CA TYR A 97 -5.12 -4.09 -3.21
C TYR A 97 -3.91 -4.81 -2.62
N ARG A 98 -2.79 -4.74 -3.34
CA ARG A 98 -1.46 -5.09 -2.84
C ARG A 98 -0.53 -3.89 -3.01
N VAL A 99 0.25 -3.60 -1.98
CA VAL A 99 1.32 -2.60 -2.05
C VAL A 99 2.59 -3.30 -2.52
N ASN A 100 3.26 -2.71 -3.50
CA ASN A 100 4.51 -3.23 -4.03
C ASN A 100 5.67 -2.35 -3.55
N THR A 101 6.81 -2.99 -3.30
CA THR A 101 7.96 -2.37 -2.62
C THR A 101 9.09 -2.01 -3.59
N ASN A 102 8.98 -2.46 -4.83
CA ASN A 102 9.99 -2.20 -5.85
C ASN A 102 9.73 -0.81 -6.46
N PRO A 103 10.67 0.14 -6.36
CA PRO A 103 10.53 1.45 -6.96
C PRO A 103 10.42 1.31 -8.49
N PRO A 104 9.66 2.19 -9.15
CA PRO A 104 9.66 2.26 -10.60
C PRO A 104 11.06 2.64 -11.10
N SER A 105 11.44 2.17 -12.29
CA SER A 105 12.49 2.82 -13.08
C SER A 105 11.92 4.15 -13.57
N TRP A 106 12.00 5.19 -12.73
CA TRP A 106 11.54 6.55 -13.01
C TRP A 106 12.35 7.19 -14.13
#